data_AF-A7IMK6-F1
#
_entry.id   AF-A7IMK6-F1
#
_cell.length_a   1.000
_cell.length_b   1.000
_cell.length_c   1.000
_cell.angle_alpha   90.00
_cell.angle_beta   90.00
_cell.angle_gamma   90.00
#
_symmetry.space_group_name_H-M   'P 1'
#
loop_
_entity.id
_entity.type
_entity.pdbx_description
1 polymer ?
#
loop_
_entity_poly.entity_id
_entity_poly.type
_entity_poly.pdbx_seq_one_letter_code
_entity_poly.pdbx_strand_id
1 'polypeptide(L)'
;MAPQFSRARLADLLIEPREDLALEIKNWLDLAQDNDARAIFAKAALAIANHGGGFILLGLEEAGGSAVEAPGRPATLDGYNQDGINGIIQNYADPPFHCVVHLVPDPAGALFPIIVVPGGHRSPIRSRRSGPNGQIVVQNSIYIRS
;
A
#
# COMPACT_ATOMS: atom_id res chain seq x y z
N MET A 1 13.23 6.09 14.93
CA MET A 1 12.57 7.28 14.35
C MET A 1 12.16 6.89 12.95
N ALA A 2 10.87 6.80 12.64
CA ALA A 2 10.44 6.50 11.27
C ALA A 2 10.90 7.67 10.37
N PRO A 3 11.44 7.42 9.17
CA PRO A 3 11.83 8.49 8.27
C PRO A 3 10.61 9.38 8.00
N GLN A 4 10.75 10.67 8.31
CA GLN A 4 9.70 11.65 8.02
C GLN A 4 9.85 12.05 6.55
N PHE A 5 8.97 11.53 5.70
CA PHE A 5 8.97 11.86 4.28
C PHE A 5 8.32 13.22 4.07
N SER A 6 8.99 14.10 3.32
CA SER A 6 8.42 15.38 2.93
C SER A 6 7.31 15.20 1.90
N ARG A 7 6.32 16.08 1.91
CA ARG A 7 5.23 16.06 0.92
C ARG A 7 5.73 16.16 -0.53
N ALA A 8 6.81 16.92 -0.75
CA ALA A 8 7.46 17.01 -2.06
C ALA A 8 7.98 15.66 -2.53
N ARG A 9 8.68 14.92 -1.66
CA ARG A 9 9.19 13.58 -1.98
C ARG A 9 8.07 12.56 -2.27
N LEU A 10 6.91 12.72 -1.63
CA LEU A 10 5.75 11.88 -1.93
C LEU A 10 5.10 12.24 -3.26
N ALA A 11 5.08 13.53 -3.62
CA ALA A 11 4.57 13.98 -4.92
C ALA A 11 5.46 13.50 -6.08
N ASP A 12 6.78 13.40 -5.87
CA ASP A 12 7.71 12.87 -6.87
C ASP A 12 7.36 11.42 -7.28
N LEU A 13 6.79 10.62 -6.37
CA LEU A 13 6.32 9.25 -6.66
C LEU A 13 5.19 9.21 -7.71
N LEU A 14 4.45 10.30 -7.88
CA LEU A 14 3.37 10.43 -8.87
C LEU A 14 3.89 10.87 -10.25
N ILE A 15 5.11 11.41 -10.33
CA ILE A 15 5.68 11.98 -11.56
C ILE A 15 6.63 10.99 -12.22
N GLU A 16 7.56 10.43 -11.45
CA GLU A 16 8.55 9.48 -11.94
C GLU A 16 8.71 8.35 -10.89
N PRO A 17 7.85 7.32 -10.95
CA PRO A 17 8.00 6.17 -10.08
C PRO A 17 9.28 5.41 -10.46
N ARG A 18 10.34 5.60 -9.67
CA ARG A 18 11.63 4.92 -9.87
C ARG A 18 11.65 3.59 -9.14
N GLU A 19 12.23 2.56 -9.76
CA GLU A 19 12.32 1.20 -9.20
C GLU A 19 13.18 1.09 -7.92
N ASP A 20 14.06 2.06 -7.66
CA ASP A 20 14.91 2.11 -6.46
C ASP A 20 14.16 2.60 -5.20
N LEU A 21 13.02 3.26 -5.38
CA LEU A 21 12.08 3.59 -4.33
C LEU A 21 11.22 2.36 -4.15
N ALA A 22 11.29 1.69 -2.99
CA ALA A 22 10.45 0.53 -2.69
C ALA A 22 8.94 0.86 -2.78
N LEU A 23 8.40 0.97 -3.99
CA LEU A 23 7.11 1.55 -4.35
C LEU A 23 6.25 0.50 -5.04
N GLU A 24 5.17 0.11 -4.40
CA GLU A 24 4.16 -0.74 -5.01
C GLU A 24 3.04 0.10 -5.59
N ILE A 25 2.77 -0.04 -6.89
CA ILE A 25 1.60 0.55 -7.54
C ILE A 25 0.46 -0.46 -7.54
N LYS A 26 -0.75 0.00 -7.18
CA LYS A 26 -2.00 -0.73 -7.37
C LYS A 26 -3.05 0.18 -7.97
N ASN A 27 -3.93 -0.40 -8.77
CA ASN A 27 -5.17 0.23 -9.20
C ASN A 27 -6.04 0.59 -7.97
N TRP A 28 -7.16 1.28 -8.21
CA TRP A 28 -8.12 1.55 -7.14
C TRP A 28 -8.60 0.25 -6.49
N LEU A 29 -8.57 0.21 -5.16
CA LEU A 29 -9.00 -0.93 -4.34
C LEU A 29 -10.12 -0.47 -3.43
N ASP A 30 -11.28 -1.14 -3.46
CA ASP A 30 -12.37 -0.85 -2.52
C ASP A 30 -12.05 -1.41 -1.12
N LEU A 31 -11.22 -0.69 -0.38
CA LEU A 31 -10.83 -1.07 0.98
C LEU A 31 -11.98 -0.91 1.99
N ALA A 32 -13.06 -0.22 1.62
CA ALA A 32 -14.19 0.05 2.49
C ALA A 32 -15.16 -1.14 2.52
N GLN A 33 -15.41 -1.81 1.40
CA GLN A 33 -16.42 -2.87 1.31
C GLN A 33 -15.90 -4.21 0.80
N ASP A 34 -14.77 -4.26 0.09
CA ASP A 34 -14.28 -5.49 -0.54
C ASP A 34 -13.17 -6.16 0.30
N ASN A 35 -13.42 -7.39 0.73
CA ASN A 35 -12.46 -8.17 1.50
C ASN A 35 -11.32 -8.73 0.65
N ASP A 36 -11.52 -8.95 -0.65
CA ASP A 36 -10.45 -9.37 -1.56
C ASP A 36 -9.51 -8.19 -1.81
N ALA A 37 -10.04 -6.98 -2.06
CA ALA A 37 -9.26 -5.75 -2.13
C ALA A 37 -8.40 -5.52 -0.88
N ARG A 38 -8.97 -5.74 0.32
CA ARG A 38 -8.22 -5.68 1.60
C ARG A 38 -7.11 -6.73 1.67
N ALA A 39 -7.36 -7.95 1.22
CA ALA A 39 -6.36 -9.00 1.19
C ALA A 39 -5.22 -8.70 0.20
N ILE A 40 -5.54 -8.13 -0.97
CA ILE A 40 -4.57 -7.67 -1.96
C ILE A 40 -3.68 -6.58 -1.35
N PHE A 41 -4.29 -5.56 -0.73
CA PHE A 41 -3.55 -4.51 -0.05
C PHE A 41 -2.66 -5.08 1.08
N ALA A 42 -3.19 -5.97 1.92
CA ALA A 42 -2.45 -6.57 3.01
C ALA A 42 -1.23 -7.36 2.51
N LYS A 43 -1.38 -8.13 1.42
CA LYS A 43 -0.28 -8.88 0.81
C LYS A 43 0.85 -7.95 0.36
N ALA A 44 0.49 -6.86 -0.32
CA ALA A 44 1.44 -5.85 -0.75
C ALA A 44 2.18 -5.23 0.46
N ALA A 45 1.44 -4.83 1.50
CA ALA A 45 2.03 -4.25 2.70
C ALA A 45 2.97 -5.21 3.44
N LEU A 46 2.62 -6.50 3.53
CA LEU A 46 3.51 -7.53 4.09
C LEU A 46 4.80 -7.67 3.27
N ALA A 47 4.69 -7.71 1.94
CA ALA A 47 5.84 -7.79 1.05
C ALA A 47 6.79 -6.60 1.22
N ILE A 48 6.24 -5.38 1.28
CA ILE A 48 7.01 -4.15 1.44
C ILE A 48 7.66 -4.08 2.84
N ALA A 49 6.92 -4.40 3.90
CA ALA A 49 7.45 -4.40 5.26
C ALA A 49 8.65 -5.35 5.40
N ASN A 50 8.57 -6.55 4.81
CA ASN A 50 9.64 -7.55 4.82
C ASN A 50 10.81 -7.21 3.91
N HIS A 51 10.59 -6.41 2.87
CA HIS A 51 11.64 -5.92 1.96
C HIS A 51 12.47 -4.78 2.59
N GLY A 52 12.04 -4.20 3.72
CA GLY A 52 12.73 -3.09 4.37
C GLY A 52 11.93 -1.79 4.42
N GLY A 53 10.62 -1.85 4.15
CA GLY A 53 9.72 -0.70 4.15
C GLY A 53 9.66 -0.03 2.77
N GLY A 54 8.78 0.96 2.64
CA GLY A 54 8.53 1.60 1.36
C GLY A 54 7.16 2.28 1.27
N PHE A 55 6.62 2.33 0.07
CA PHE A 55 5.37 3.01 -0.28
C PHE A 55 4.44 2.07 -1.03
N ILE A 56 3.14 2.24 -0.80
CA ILE A 56 2.10 1.70 -1.67
C ILE A 56 1.31 2.88 -2.20
N LEU A 57 1.18 2.98 -3.50
CA LEU A 57 0.45 4.02 -4.20
C LEU A 57 -0.79 3.39 -4.83
N LEU A 58 -1.96 3.93 -4.48
CA LEU A 58 -3.25 3.46 -4.98
C LEU A 58 -3.80 4.40 -6.05
N GLY A 59 -4.39 3.81 -7.08
CA GLY A 59 -5.11 4.54 -8.12
C GLY A 59 -4.33 4.79 -9.40
N LEU A 60 -3.13 4.21 -9.55
CA LEU A 60 -2.40 4.20 -10.81
C LEU A 60 -2.28 2.77 -11.34
N GLU A 61 -2.03 2.66 -12.63
CA GLU A 61 -1.63 1.42 -13.31
C GLU A 61 -0.48 1.69 -14.28
N GLU A 62 0.33 0.67 -14.55
CA GLU A 62 1.40 0.78 -15.53
C GLU A 62 0.84 0.64 -16.94
N ALA A 63 1.02 1.68 -17.76
CA ALA A 63 0.64 1.71 -19.16
C ALA A 63 1.79 2.29 -19.99
N GLY A 64 2.28 1.50 -20.95
CA GLY A 64 3.28 1.96 -21.94
C GLY A 64 4.62 2.40 -21.34
N GLY A 65 5.03 1.85 -20.19
CA GLY A 65 6.28 2.23 -19.50
C GLY A 65 6.16 3.47 -18.63
N SER A 66 4.94 3.96 -18.37
CA SER A 66 4.63 5.05 -17.45
C SER A 66 3.48 4.65 -16.52
N ALA A 67 3.40 5.28 -15.34
CA ALA A 67 2.24 5.12 -14.47
C ALA A 67 1.17 6.15 -14.85
N VAL A 68 -0.05 5.70 -15.11
CA VAL A 68 -1.21 6.54 -15.44
C VAL A 68 -2.34 6.28 -14.45
N GLU A 69 -3.28 7.20 -14.33
CA GLU A 69 -4.44 6.98 -13.46
C GLU A 69 -5.24 5.75 -13.92
N ALA A 70 -5.45 4.81 -13.00
CA ALA A 70 -6.22 3.61 -13.24
C ALA A 70 -7.72 3.96 -13.37
N PRO A 71 -8.49 3.24 -14.20
CA PRO A 71 -9.93 3.41 -14.26
C PRO A 71 -10.59 3.02 -12.94
N GLY A 72 -11.80 3.53 -12.69
CA GLY A 72 -12.58 3.17 -11.50
C GLY A 72 -12.27 4.00 -10.25
N ARG A 73 -11.83 5.26 -10.43
CA ARG A 73 -11.65 6.20 -9.32
C ARG A 73 -12.93 6.29 -8.47
N PRO A 74 -12.84 6.11 -7.14
CA PRO A 74 -14.02 6.22 -6.29
C PRO A 74 -14.49 7.68 -6.19
N ALA A 75 -15.79 7.86 -5.95
CA ALA A 75 -16.39 9.19 -5.85
C ALA A 75 -15.81 10.02 -4.69
N THR A 76 -15.38 9.37 -3.60
CA THR A 76 -14.64 9.98 -2.50
C THR A 76 -13.44 9.12 -2.11
N LEU A 77 -12.46 9.72 -1.42
CA LEU A 77 -11.26 9.03 -0.94
C LEU A 77 -11.37 8.61 0.54
N ASP A 78 -12.55 8.68 1.14
CA ASP A 78 -12.75 8.45 2.57
C ASP A 78 -12.39 7.01 3.00
N GLY A 79 -12.46 6.05 2.07
CA GLY A 79 -12.03 4.66 2.26
C GLY A 79 -10.52 4.50 2.47
N TYR A 80 -9.71 5.52 2.14
CA TYR A 80 -8.25 5.52 2.26
C TYR A 80 -7.79 6.38 3.44
N ASN A 81 -8.21 6.01 4.65
CA ASN A 81 -7.86 6.72 5.88
C ASN A 81 -6.95 5.88 6.80
N GLN A 82 -6.37 6.56 7.79
CA GLN A 82 -5.38 6.00 8.71
C GLN A 82 -5.91 4.76 9.47
N ASP A 83 -7.14 4.82 9.96
CA ASP A 83 -7.75 3.77 10.76
C ASP A 83 -8.13 2.55 9.91
N GLY A 84 -8.69 2.78 8.71
CA GLY A 84 -9.03 1.73 7.77
C GLY A 84 -7.81 0.92 7.35
N ILE A 85 -6.73 1.62 6.95
CA ILE A 85 -5.48 0.98 6.55
C ILE A 85 -4.88 0.18 7.70
N ASN A 86 -4.73 0.78 8.89
CA ASN A 86 -4.13 0.06 10.02
C ASN A 86 -5.02 -1.06 10.55
N GLY A 87 -6.35 -0.93 10.45
CA GLY A 87 -7.28 -2.00 10.75
C GLY A 87 -7.06 -3.22 9.85
N ILE A 88 -6.76 -3.01 8.57
CA ILE A 88 -6.39 -4.12 7.66
C ILE A 88 -5.06 -4.74 8.11
N ILE A 89 -4.03 -3.92 8.36
CA ILE A 89 -2.71 -4.45 8.79
C ILE A 89 -2.82 -5.23 10.09
N GLN A 90 -3.54 -4.72 11.09
CA GLN A 90 -3.75 -5.40 12.37
C GLN A 90 -4.40 -6.79 12.22
N ASN A 91 -5.23 -6.95 11.20
CA ASN A 91 -5.92 -8.20 10.90
C ASN A 91 -5.06 -9.22 10.15
N TYR A 92 -4.09 -8.76 9.35
CA TYR A 92 -3.31 -9.60 8.45
C TYR A 92 -1.84 -9.75 8.82
N ALA A 93 -1.27 -8.90 9.69
CA ALA A 93 0.16 -8.94 10.02
C ALA A 93 0.43 -9.50 11.43
N ASP A 94 1.50 -10.30 11.53
CA ASP A 94 2.05 -10.78 12.79
C ASP A 94 3.59 -10.77 12.74
N PRO A 95 4.28 -9.92 13.53
CA PRO A 95 3.70 -8.89 14.40
C PRO A 95 3.00 -7.77 13.60
N PRO A 96 1.98 -7.10 14.18
CA PRO A 96 1.35 -5.96 13.52
C PRO A 96 2.30 -4.76 13.46
N PHE A 97 2.11 -3.91 12.46
CA PHE A 97 2.83 -2.66 12.27
C PHE A 97 1.87 -1.54 11.86
N HIS A 98 2.32 -0.29 11.95
CA HIS A 98 1.51 0.89 11.67
C HIS A 98 2.01 1.59 10.40
N CYS A 99 1.13 1.75 9.42
CA CYS A 99 1.40 2.51 8.20
C CYS A 99 1.05 3.99 8.39
N VAL A 100 1.56 4.90 7.57
CA VAL A 100 1.09 6.30 7.54
C VAL A 100 0.40 6.56 6.21
N VAL A 101 -0.76 7.19 6.23
CA VAL A 101 -1.53 7.47 5.01
C VAL A 101 -1.45 8.95 4.65
N HIS A 102 -1.14 9.24 3.39
CA HIS A 102 -1.14 10.59 2.84
C HIS A 102 -2.04 10.65 1.61
N LEU A 103 -2.81 11.74 1.48
CA LEU A 103 -3.45 12.12 0.23
C LEU A 103 -2.59 13.20 -0.44
N VAL A 104 -2.03 12.89 -1.59
CA VAL A 104 -1.04 13.73 -2.26
C VAL A 104 -1.56 14.13 -3.64
N PRO A 105 -1.57 15.42 -3.99
CA PRO A 105 -1.98 15.84 -5.33
C PRO A 105 -0.89 15.48 -6.35
N ASP A 106 -1.31 15.02 -7.51
CA ASP A 106 -0.48 14.97 -8.71
C ASP A 106 -0.26 16.40 -9.27
N PRO A 107 0.54 16.56 -10.34
CA PRO A 107 0.73 17.87 -10.98
C PRO A 107 -0.56 18.52 -11.51
N ALA A 108 -1.59 17.73 -11.83
CA ALA A 108 -2.89 18.22 -12.28
C ALA A 108 -3.84 18.60 -11.11
N GLY A 109 -3.45 18.29 -9.86
CA GLY A 109 -4.20 18.59 -8.64
C GLY A 109 -5.10 17.45 -8.14
N ALA A 110 -5.15 16.31 -8.83
CA ALA A 110 -5.90 15.14 -8.41
C ALA A 110 -5.20 14.42 -7.24
N LEU A 111 -5.94 14.11 -6.17
CA LEU A 111 -5.38 13.48 -4.97
C LEU A 111 -5.24 11.96 -5.13
N PHE A 112 -4.11 11.40 -4.69
CA PHE A 112 -3.87 9.96 -4.66
C PHE A 112 -3.46 9.49 -3.26
N PRO A 113 -3.96 8.34 -2.78
CA PRO A 113 -3.49 7.74 -1.55
C PRO A 113 -2.08 7.16 -1.70
N ILE A 114 -1.18 7.60 -0.83
CA ILE A 114 0.16 7.04 -0.66
C ILE A 114 0.29 6.54 0.77
N ILE A 115 0.54 5.25 0.91
CA ILE A 115 0.69 4.56 2.19
C ILE A 115 2.17 4.30 2.43
N VAL A 116 2.71 4.89 3.48
CA VAL A 116 4.08 4.64 3.94
C VAL A 116 4.08 3.39 4.81
N VAL A 117 4.80 2.36 4.39
CA VAL A 117 4.95 1.10 5.10
C VAL A 117 6.31 1.10 5.83
N PRO A 118 6.34 0.90 7.16
CA PRO A 118 7.59 0.89 7.90
C PRO A 118 8.42 -0.35 7.57
N GLY A 119 9.74 -0.20 7.64
CA GLY A 119 10.71 -1.30 7.56
C GLY A 119 11.53 -1.44 8.84
N GLY A 120 12.63 -2.21 8.75
CA GLY A 120 13.57 -2.40 9.86
C GLY A 120 13.00 -3.23 11.02
N HIS A 121 12.03 -4.10 10.74
CA HIS A 121 11.44 -5.00 11.73
C HIS A 121 12.49 -6.00 12.24
N ARG A 122 12.45 -6.31 13.54
CA ARG A 122 13.41 -7.23 14.19
C ARG A 122 13.17 -8.70 13.83
N SER A 123 12.04 -8.98 13.20
CA SER A 123 11.63 -10.33 12.80
C SER A 123 10.79 -10.21 11.53
N PRO A 124 10.79 -11.24 10.66
CA PRO A 124 9.90 -11.26 9.51
C PRO A 124 8.44 -11.12 9.93
N ILE A 125 7.68 -10.35 9.16
CA ILE A 125 6.24 -10.21 9.32
C ILE A 125 5.56 -11.30 8.51
N ARG A 126 4.88 -12.23 9.21
CA ARG A 126 4.06 -13.26 8.56
C ARG A 126 2.61 -12.80 8.45
N SER A 127 1.87 -13.44 7.56
CA SER A 127 0.42 -13.30 7.51
C SER A 127 -0.25 -13.99 8.72
N ARG A 128 -1.09 -13.25 9.43
CA ARG A 128 -1.85 -13.72 10.60
C ARG A 128 -3.02 -14.62 10.21
N ARG A 129 -3.62 -14.38 9.05
CA ARG A 129 -4.80 -15.09 8.51
C ARG A 129 -4.77 -15.16 6.99
N SER A 130 -5.58 -16.03 6.42
CA SER A 130 -5.81 -16.08 4.97
C SER A 130 -6.77 -14.97 4.49
N GLY A 131 -6.71 -14.65 3.20
CA GLY A 131 -7.74 -13.87 2.52
C GLY A 131 -9.05 -14.65 2.37
N PRO A 132 -10.11 -14.02 1.83
CA PRO A 132 -11.36 -14.70 1.56
C PRO A 132 -11.15 -15.99 0.75
N ASN A 133 -11.95 -17.02 1.05
CA ASN A 133 -11.85 -18.34 0.45
C ASN A 133 -10.47 -19.02 0.53
N GLY A 134 -9.59 -18.57 1.43
CA GLY A 134 -8.22 -19.10 1.57
C GLY A 134 -7.27 -18.64 0.46
N GLN A 135 -7.63 -17.61 -0.32
CA GLN A 135 -6.86 -17.13 -1.47
C GLN A 135 -6.18 -15.79 -1.18
N ILE A 136 -5.35 -15.32 -2.13
CA ILE A 136 -4.62 -14.03 -2.13
C ILE A 136 -3.52 -13.97 -1.06
N VAL A 137 -3.93 -14.00 0.22
CA VAL A 137 -3.07 -14.18 1.39
C VAL A 137 -3.32 -15.58 1.94
N VAL A 138 -2.24 -16.30 2.23
CA VAL A 138 -2.25 -17.62 2.87
C VAL A 138 -1.70 -17.43 4.26
N GLN A 139 -2.38 -17.94 5.29
CA GLN A 139 -1.94 -17.84 6.68
C GLN A 139 -0.52 -18.39 6.90
N ASN A 140 0.23 -17.80 7.85
CA ASN A 140 1.60 -18.18 8.23
C ASN A 140 2.63 -18.09 7.10
N SER A 141 2.34 -17.31 6.06
CA SER A 141 3.24 -17.09 4.93
C SER A 141 3.99 -15.78 5.10
N ILE A 142 5.24 -15.74 4.61
CA ILE A 142 6.05 -14.53 4.51
C ILE A 142 6.03 -14.11 3.05
N TYR A 143 5.61 -12.88 2.80
CA TYR A 143 5.66 -12.27 1.48
C TYR A 143 6.89 -11.36 1.42
N ILE A 144 7.61 -11.41 0.30
CA ILE A 144 8.77 -10.56 0.03
C ILE A 144 8.53 -9.97 -1.36
N ARG A 145 8.85 -8.67 -1.53
CA ARG A 145 8.86 -8.03 -2.84
C ARG A 145 10.03 -8.61 -3.67
N SER A 146 9.73 -9.16 -4.84
CA SER A 146 10.71 -9.65 -5.82
C SER A 146 11.37 -8.53 -6.58
#